data_AF-A0A970XYV1-F1
#
_entry.id   AF-A0A970XYV1-F1
#
_cell.length_a   1.000
_cell.length_b   1.000
_cell.length_c   1.000
_cell.angle_alpha   90.00
_cell.angle_beta   90.00
_cell.angle_gamma   90.00
#
_symmetry.space_group_name_H-M   'P 1'
#
loop_
_entity.id
_entity.type
_entity.pdbx_description
1 polymer ?
#
loop_
_entity_poly.entity_id
_entity_poly.type
_entity_poly.pdbx_seq_one_letter_code
_entity_poly.pdbx_strand_id
1 'polypeptide(L)'
;MMTRKWKMISIIIAGYLLMVLLFTAFSGSIFYHTQKMKADSTVYINQDRFEYYFHIHNDDKAIVIDFNSEKISSDLAHITVNIQPKDNHRISSLALSFENIIPVEAFLYDDPSGQYVNLYNREVIYGENNIVVKYPDMNSQFNQVIQLEYWVDTTKLDSTDEKFTMSFTLYMHENSLLKIWRYYATSGVQLDINN
;
A
#
# COMPACT_ATOMS: atom_id res chain seq x y z
N MET A 1 28.33 50.59 21.08
CA MET A 1 28.69 49.66 22.17
C MET A 1 27.39 49.20 22.85
N MET A 2 26.94 47.96 22.63
CA MET A 2 25.68 47.47 23.19
C MET A 2 25.77 47.44 24.72
N THR A 3 24.85 48.10 25.43
CA THR A 3 24.88 48.14 26.89
C THR A 3 24.61 46.75 27.46
N ARG A 4 25.13 46.48 28.67
CA ARG A 4 25.06 45.16 29.33
C ARG A 4 23.63 44.59 29.41
N LYS A 5 22.62 45.47 29.49
CA LYS A 5 21.19 45.11 29.49
C LYS A 5 20.72 44.56 28.13
N TRP A 6 21.11 45.21 27.03
CA TRP A 6 20.74 44.76 25.67
C TRP A 6 21.38 43.41 25.30
N LYS A 7 22.62 43.16 25.72
CA LYS A 7 23.26 41.84 25.54
C LYS A 7 22.48 40.73 26.24
N MET A 8 22.00 40.99 27.45
CA MET A 8 21.24 40.02 28.24
C MET A 8 19.89 39.70 27.59
N ILE A 9 19.18 40.72 27.10
CA ILE A 9 17.90 40.56 26.39
C ILE A 9 18.10 39.73 25.11
N SER A 10 19.14 40.01 24.33
CA SER A 10 19.43 39.27 23.09
C SER A 10 19.76 37.79 23.35
N ILE A 11 20.48 37.47 24.43
CA ILE A 11 20.77 36.08 24.82
C ILE A 11 19.48 35.34 25.21
N ILE A 12 18.58 35.99 25.94
CA ILE A 12 17.30 35.39 26.34
C ILE A 12 16.42 35.12 25.11
N ILE A 13 16.34 36.07 24.18
CA ILE A 13 15.55 35.91 22.94
C ILE A 13 16.15 34.78 22.08
N ALA A 14 17.47 34.74 21.90
CA ALA A 14 18.13 33.69 21.14
C ALA A 14 17.95 32.31 21.79
N GLY A 15 18.03 32.23 23.14
CA GLY A 15 17.78 31.00 23.89
C GLY A 15 16.34 30.53 23.74
N TYR A 16 15.36 31.44 23.78
CA TYR A 16 13.95 31.10 23.57
C TYR A 16 13.69 30.62 22.13
N LEU A 17 14.23 31.31 21.12
CA LEU A 17 14.17 30.88 19.72
C LEU A 17 14.78 29.49 19.51
N LEU A 18 15.95 29.23 20.10
CA LEU A 18 16.60 27.92 20.05
C LEU A 18 15.72 26.85 20.70
N MET A 19 15.13 27.14 21.86
CA MET A 19 14.27 26.21 22.58
C MET A 19 13.00 25.89 21.79
N VAL A 20 12.37 26.89 21.16
CA VAL A 20 11.21 26.69 20.28
C VAL A 20 11.61 25.84 19.07
N LEU A 21 12.73 26.14 18.40
CA LEU A 21 13.23 25.36 17.28
C LEU A 21 13.52 23.91 17.66
N LEU A 22 14.18 23.68 18.81
CA LEU A 22 14.44 22.35 19.34
C LEU A 22 13.13 21.63 19.67
N PHE A 23 12.21 22.27 20.38
CA PHE A 23 10.91 21.67 20.70
C PHE A 23 10.14 21.28 19.43
N THR A 24 10.15 22.14 18.40
CA THR A 24 9.52 21.83 17.13
C THR A 24 10.23 20.71 16.36
N ALA A 25 11.57 20.67 16.38
CA ALA A 25 12.36 19.61 15.76
C ALA A 25 12.15 18.24 16.43
N PHE A 26 11.95 18.21 17.75
CA PHE A 26 11.78 16.99 18.53
C PHE A 26 10.31 16.54 18.68
N SER A 27 9.32 17.41 18.44
CA SER A 27 7.92 16.97 18.38
C SER A 27 7.63 16.32 17.03
N GLY A 28 7.69 14.98 16.96
CA GLY A 28 7.40 14.21 15.75
C GLY A 28 6.04 14.51 15.11
N SER A 29 5.10 15.10 15.87
CA SER A 29 3.78 15.53 15.39
C SER A 29 3.80 16.69 14.38
N ILE A 30 4.88 17.48 14.31
CA ILE A 30 4.96 18.60 13.36
C ILE A 30 5.36 18.12 11.96
N PHE A 31 6.25 17.13 11.88
CA PHE A 31 6.79 16.64 10.62
C PHE A 31 6.05 15.41 10.09
N TYR A 32 5.47 14.57 10.95
CA TYR A 32 4.77 13.36 10.55
C TYR A 32 3.27 13.53 10.74
N HIS A 33 2.54 13.40 9.63
CA HIS A 33 1.09 13.34 9.68
C HIS A 33 0.61 12.08 8.99
N THR A 34 -0.14 11.25 9.72
CA THR A 34 -0.76 10.06 9.17
C THR A 34 -2.22 10.35 8.87
N GLN A 35 -2.63 10.13 7.63
CA GLN A 35 -4.01 10.36 7.19
C GLN A 35 -4.58 9.12 6.51
N LYS A 36 -5.81 8.74 6.89
CA LYS A 36 -6.56 7.72 6.17
C LYS A 36 -7.02 8.30 4.83
N MET A 37 -6.74 7.62 3.74
CA MET A 37 -7.27 8.01 2.44
C MET A 37 -8.77 7.73 2.38
N LYS A 38 -9.50 8.58 1.66
CA LYS A 38 -10.93 8.37 1.42
C LYS A 38 -11.07 7.43 0.22
N ALA A 39 -11.70 6.28 0.42
CA ALA A 39 -12.13 5.44 -0.69
C ALA A 39 -13.24 6.17 -1.46
N ASP A 40 -13.16 6.15 -2.78
CA ASP A 40 -14.22 6.69 -3.64
C ASP A 40 -15.22 5.59 -3.98
N SER A 41 -14.99 4.87 -5.06
CA SER A 41 -15.84 3.79 -5.52
C SER A 41 -15.04 2.75 -6.30
N THR A 42 -15.52 1.52 -6.29
CA THR A 42 -15.04 0.44 -7.16
C THR A 42 -15.60 0.64 -8.56
N VAL A 43 -14.73 0.68 -9.56
CA VAL A 43 -15.13 0.70 -10.97
C VAL A 43 -14.84 -0.65 -11.58
N TYR A 44 -15.90 -1.42 -11.85
CA TYR A 44 -15.80 -2.69 -12.55
C TYR A 44 -15.67 -2.43 -14.05
N ILE A 45 -14.54 -2.85 -14.63
CA ILE A 45 -14.31 -2.78 -16.08
C ILE A 45 -15.00 -3.98 -16.74
N ASN A 46 -14.82 -5.16 -16.15
CA ASN A 46 -15.56 -6.38 -16.45
C ASN A 46 -15.65 -7.24 -15.17
N GLN A 47 -16.02 -8.52 -15.30
CA GLN A 47 -16.16 -9.41 -14.15
C GLN A 47 -14.83 -9.68 -13.43
N ASP A 48 -13.73 -9.69 -14.17
CA ASP A 48 -12.43 -10.16 -13.69
C ASP A 48 -11.42 -9.02 -13.50
N ARG A 49 -11.78 -7.80 -13.93
CA ARG A 49 -10.97 -6.59 -13.84
C ARG A 49 -11.72 -5.42 -13.24
N PHE A 50 -11.14 -4.82 -12.22
CA PHE A 50 -11.70 -3.64 -11.56
C PHE A 50 -10.61 -2.65 -11.13
N GLU A 51 -11.00 -1.39 -10.95
CA GLU A 51 -10.15 -0.32 -10.44
C GLU A 51 -10.71 0.21 -9.11
N TYR A 52 -9.83 0.41 -8.13
CA TYR A 52 -10.10 1.11 -6.88
C TYR A 52 -9.34 2.43 -6.83
N TYR A 53 -10.07 3.49 -6.49
CA TYR A 53 -9.51 4.83 -6.33
C TYR A 53 -9.51 5.26 -4.87
N PHE A 54 -8.42 5.91 -4.46
CA PHE A 54 -8.37 6.63 -3.20
C PHE A 54 -7.97 8.06 -3.44
N HIS A 55 -8.55 8.94 -2.62
CA HIS A 55 -8.30 10.37 -2.68
C HIS A 55 -7.59 10.85 -1.43
N ILE A 56 -6.75 11.85 -1.64
CA ILE A 56 -6.15 12.66 -0.58
C ILE A 56 -6.63 14.09 -0.82
N HIS A 57 -7.14 14.76 0.23
CA HIS A 57 -7.66 16.13 0.18
C HIS A 57 -8.77 16.36 -0.88
N ASN A 58 -10.05 16.37 -0.45
CA ASN A 58 -11.23 16.81 -1.22
C ASN A 58 -11.11 16.74 -2.77
N ASP A 59 -10.82 15.55 -3.29
CA ASP A 59 -11.05 15.07 -4.68
C ASP A 59 -9.82 14.73 -5.54
N ASP A 60 -8.58 14.94 -5.10
CA ASP A 60 -7.41 14.52 -5.88
C ASP A 60 -7.16 13.00 -5.77
N LYS A 61 -7.19 12.29 -6.92
CA LYS A 61 -6.92 10.84 -7.00
C LYS A 61 -5.44 10.59 -6.68
N ALA A 62 -5.19 9.97 -5.53
CA ALA A 62 -3.84 9.73 -5.04
C ALA A 62 -3.26 8.38 -5.47
N ILE A 63 -4.12 7.39 -5.67
CA ILE A 63 -3.69 6.04 -6.03
C ILE A 63 -4.82 5.34 -6.79
N VAL A 64 -4.43 4.60 -7.82
CA VAL A 64 -5.29 3.67 -8.55
C VAL A 64 -4.76 2.26 -8.28
N ILE A 65 -5.64 1.35 -7.87
CA ILE A 65 -5.31 -0.07 -7.78
C ILE A 65 -6.15 -0.78 -8.83
N ASP A 66 -5.49 -1.23 -9.88
CA ASP A 66 -6.06 -2.08 -10.92
C ASP A 66 -5.80 -3.53 -10.53
N PHE A 67 -6.86 -4.31 -10.56
CA PHE A 67 -6.82 -5.74 -10.32
C PHE A 67 -7.32 -6.45 -11.57
N ASN A 68 -6.64 -7.52 -11.94
CA ASN A 68 -7.08 -8.41 -13.02
C ASN A 68 -6.89 -9.87 -12.59
N SER A 69 -7.90 -10.71 -12.79
CA SER A 69 -7.77 -12.16 -12.73
C SER A 69 -8.04 -12.76 -14.11
N GLU A 70 -7.28 -13.78 -14.48
CA GLU A 70 -7.48 -14.51 -15.74
C GLU A 70 -7.17 -16.00 -15.56
N LYS A 71 -7.93 -16.85 -16.23
CA LYS A 71 -7.64 -18.28 -16.29
C LYS A 71 -6.63 -18.56 -17.42
N ILE A 72 -5.40 -18.95 -17.06
CA ILE A 72 -4.33 -19.24 -18.03
C ILE A 72 -4.46 -20.66 -18.60
N SER A 73 -4.92 -21.62 -17.80
CA SER A 73 -5.15 -23.01 -18.22
C SER A 73 -6.35 -23.60 -17.47
N SER A 74 -6.73 -24.86 -17.76
CA SER A 74 -7.82 -25.53 -17.05
C SER A 74 -7.64 -25.53 -15.53
N ASP A 75 -6.37 -25.52 -15.11
CA ASP A 75 -5.94 -25.85 -13.75
C ASP A 75 -5.27 -24.65 -13.05
N LEU A 76 -5.00 -23.56 -13.77
CA LEU A 76 -4.24 -22.43 -13.25
C LEU A 76 -4.91 -21.10 -13.57
N ALA A 77 -5.14 -20.30 -12.54
CA ALA A 77 -5.51 -18.91 -12.65
C ALA A 77 -4.34 -17.99 -12.29
N HIS A 78 -4.32 -16.81 -12.89
CA HIS A 78 -3.34 -15.77 -12.67
C HIS A 78 -4.04 -14.50 -12.20
N ILE A 79 -3.41 -13.85 -11.23
CA ILE A 79 -3.89 -12.67 -10.56
C ILE A 79 -2.81 -11.61 -10.68
N THR A 80 -3.15 -10.49 -11.31
CA THR A 80 -2.29 -9.31 -11.42
C THR A 80 -2.85 -8.18 -10.58
N VAL A 81 -1.99 -7.56 -9.77
CA VAL A 81 -2.30 -6.38 -8.96
C VAL A 81 -1.36 -5.24 -9.36
N ASN A 82 -1.93 -4.20 -9.95
CA ASN A 82 -1.23 -3.02 -10.41
C ASN A 82 -1.56 -1.82 -9.51
N ILE A 83 -0.58 -1.35 -8.75
CA ILE A 83 -0.72 -0.23 -7.84
C ILE A 83 -0.02 0.98 -8.45
N GLN A 84 -0.80 2.02 -8.75
CA GLN A 84 -0.35 3.23 -9.41
C GLN A 84 -0.51 4.44 -8.47
N PRO A 85 0.52 4.79 -7.67
CA PRO A 85 0.53 6.07 -6.98
C PRO A 85 0.54 7.21 -8.02
N LYS A 86 -0.31 8.22 -7.82
CA LYS A 86 -0.29 9.48 -8.58
C LYS A 86 0.59 10.49 -7.85
N ASP A 87 1.05 11.51 -8.59
CA ASP A 87 1.66 12.74 -8.07
C ASP A 87 2.69 12.56 -6.96
N ASN A 88 3.99 12.71 -7.19
CA ASN A 88 5.05 12.73 -6.17
C ASN A 88 4.93 11.75 -4.96
N HIS A 89 4.19 10.63 -5.09
CA HIS A 89 3.96 9.67 -4.02
C HIS A 89 4.70 8.36 -4.27
N ARG A 90 5.10 7.67 -3.21
CA ARG A 90 5.72 6.34 -3.26
C ARG A 90 5.07 5.40 -2.26
N ILE A 91 4.98 4.13 -2.58
CA ILE A 91 4.47 3.11 -1.66
C ILE A 91 5.61 2.68 -0.73
N SER A 92 5.41 2.79 0.58
CA SER A 92 6.39 2.30 1.56
C SER A 92 6.19 0.83 1.89
N SER A 93 4.93 0.45 2.12
CA SER A 93 4.62 -0.91 2.55
C SER A 93 3.22 -1.30 2.12
N LEU A 94 3.03 -2.61 1.97
CA LEU A 94 1.80 -3.20 1.49
C LEU A 94 1.56 -4.50 2.25
N ALA A 95 0.30 -4.80 2.54
CA ALA A 95 -0.15 -6.12 2.95
C ALA A 95 -1.36 -6.48 2.09
N LEU A 96 -1.31 -7.64 1.46
CA LEU A 96 -2.43 -8.25 0.75
C LEU A 96 -2.89 -9.46 1.55
N SER A 97 -4.18 -9.55 1.82
CA SER A 97 -4.84 -10.67 2.49
C SER A 97 -5.79 -11.31 1.51
N PHE A 98 -5.61 -12.59 1.24
CA PHE A 98 -6.49 -13.39 0.40
C PHE A 98 -7.27 -14.32 1.31
N GLU A 99 -8.58 -14.14 1.35
CA GLU A 99 -9.53 -14.85 2.22
C GLU A 99 -10.35 -15.84 1.41
N ASN A 100 -10.80 -16.90 2.08
CA ASN A 100 -11.57 -18.03 1.52
C ASN A 100 -10.78 -18.88 0.53
N ILE A 101 -9.44 -18.90 0.63
CA ILE A 101 -8.61 -19.85 -0.14
C ILE A 101 -8.48 -21.14 0.67
N ILE A 102 -9.21 -22.17 0.27
CA ILE A 102 -9.19 -23.48 0.91
C ILE A 102 -8.91 -24.56 -0.14
N PRO A 103 -7.85 -25.37 0.04
CA PRO A 103 -6.81 -25.26 1.06
C PRO A 103 -5.82 -24.14 0.67
N VAL A 104 -5.13 -23.53 1.64
CA VAL A 104 -4.23 -22.37 1.38
C VAL A 104 -3.07 -22.70 0.43
N GLU A 105 -2.72 -23.97 0.30
CA GLU A 105 -1.72 -24.49 -0.63
C GLU A 105 -2.13 -24.39 -2.10
N ALA A 106 -3.39 -24.08 -2.39
CA ALA A 106 -3.85 -23.74 -3.73
C ALA A 106 -3.25 -22.39 -4.21
N PHE A 107 -2.89 -21.49 -3.30
CA PHE A 107 -2.31 -20.21 -3.67
C PHE A 107 -0.79 -20.32 -3.88
N LEU A 108 -0.35 -19.86 -5.04
CA LEU A 108 1.03 -19.87 -5.47
C LEU A 108 1.50 -18.42 -5.56
N TYR A 109 2.42 -18.05 -4.65
CA TYR A 109 2.97 -16.70 -4.55
C TYR A 109 4.21 -16.48 -5.42
N ASP A 110 4.74 -17.55 -6.01
CA ASP A 110 5.82 -17.53 -7.00
C ASP A 110 5.29 -18.11 -8.32
N ASP A 111 5.83 -17.59 -9.42
CA ASP A 111 5.46 -18.02 -10.77
C ASP A 111 5.85 -19.48 -11.00
N PRO A 112 4.88 -20.38 -11.30
CA PRO A 112 5.16 -21.77 -11.62
C PRO A 112 6.05 -21.93 -12.87
N SER A 113 6.03 -20.97 -13.79
CA SER A 113 6.82 -20.97 -15.03
C SER A 113 8.20 -20.31 -14.86
N GLY A 114 8.40 -19.55 -13.78
CA GLY A 114 9.63 -18.83 -13.48
C GLY A 114 9.93 -17.62 -14.39
N GLN A 115 8.94 -17.12 -15.15
CA GLN A 115 9.08 -15.94 -16.00
C GLN A 115 8.96 -14.64 -15.21
N TYR A 116 8.08 -14.60 -14.20
CA TYR A 116 7.94 -13.49 -13.28
C TYR A 116 8.82 -13.68 -12.05
N VAL A 117 9.59 -12.64 -11.73
CA VAL A 117 10.40 -12.56 -10.52
C VAL A 117 9.91 -11.39 -9.68
N ASN A 118 9.39 -11.70 -8.49
CA ASN A 118 9.02 -10.66 -7.53
C ASN A 118 10.29 -9.93 -7.06
N LEU A 119 10.32 -8.61 -7.26
CA LEU A 119 11.48 -7.77 -6.92
C LEU A 119 11.48 -7.30 -5.46
N TYR A 120 10.41 -7.56 -4.72
CA TYR A 120 10.18 -7.02 -3.39
C TYR A 120 10.33 -8.10 -2.31
N ASN A 121 10.96 -7.72 -1.20
CA ASN A 121 11.04 -8.59 -0.04
C ASN A 121 9.64 -8.78 0.55
N ARG A 122 9.29 -10.03 0.83
CA ARG A 122 7.97 -10.40 1.34
C ARG A 122 8.04 -11.34 2.53
N GLU A 123 7.04 -11.22 3.40
CA GLU A 123 6.73 -12.15 4.48
C GLU A 123 5.37 -12.77 4.20
N VAL A 124 5.28 -14.10 4.25
CA VAL A 124 4.02 -14.83 4.01
C VAL A 124 3.53 -15.41 5.33
N ILE A 125 2.27 -15.15 5.66
CA ILE A 125 1.61 -15.67 6.86
C ILE A 125 0.45 -16.54 6.41
N TYR A 126 0.48 -17.80 6.80
CA TYR A 126 -0.57 -18.78 6.53
C TYR A 126 -1.52 -18.85 7.73
N GLY A 127 -2.81 -18.65 7.46
CA GLY A 127 -3.88 -19.01 8.37
C GLY A 127 -4.63 -20.25 7.88
N GLU A 128 -5.77 -20.55 8.50
CA GLU A 128 -6.57 -21.74 8.17
C GLU A 128 -7.31 -21.60 6.83
N ASN A 129 -7.83 -20.40 6.54
CA ASN A 129 -8.61 -20.09 5.33
C ASN A 129 -8.17 -18.78 4.67
N ASN A 130 -6.99 -18.27 5.05
CA ASN A 130 -6.47 -17.02 4.54
C ASN A 130 -4.94 -17.03 4.43
N ILE A 131 -4.44 -16.20 3.53
CA ILE A 131 -3.02 -16.00 3.30
C ILE A 131 -2.75 -14.51 3.29
N VAL A 132 -1.77 -14.07 4.07
CA VAL A 132 -1.34 -12.67 4.08
C VAL A 132 0.06 -12.56 3.52
N VAL A 133 0.20 -11.85 2.41
CA VAL A 133 1.48 -11.48 1.81
C VAL A 133 1.81 -10.04 2.21
N LYS A 134 2.83 -9.89 3.06
CA LYS A 134 3.30 -8.59 3.53
C LYS A 134 4.56 -8.20 2.78
N TYR A 135 4.59 -6.97 2.32
CA TYR A 135 5.77 -6.28 1.83
C TYR A 135 6.10 -5.16 2.83
N PRO A 136 6.95 -5.45 3.84
CA PRO A 136 7.23 -4.49 4.90
C PRO A 136 8.00 -3.26 4.40
N ASP A 137 8.79 -3.43 3.33
CA ASP A 137 9.46 -2.34 2.61
C ASP A 137 9.45 -2.63 1.11
N MET A 138 8.72 -1.80 0.36
CA MET A 138 8.61 -1.89 -1.09
C MET A 138 9.83 -1.25 -1.80
N ASN A 139 10.66 -0.47 -1.12
CA ASN A 139 11.76 0.30 -1.72
C ASN A 139 11.39 0.98 -3.06
N SER A 140 10.15 1.46 -3.18
CA SER A 140 9.63 1.99 -4.45
C SER A 140 10.07 3.43 -4.69
N GLN A 141 10.26 3.77 -5.96
CA GLN A 141 10.47 5.14 -6.41
C GLN A 141 9.15 5.92 -6.43
N PHE A 142 9.25 7.25 -6.45
CA PHE A 142 8.07 8.11 -6.62
C PHE A 142 7.41 7.89 -7.98
N ASN A 143 6.07 7.79 -7.98
CA ASN A 143 5.23 7.49 -9.14
C ASN A 143 5.50 6.13 -9.80
N GLN A 144 6.26 5.25 -9.15
CA GLN A 144 6.54 3.92 -9.69
C GLN A 144 5.27 3.07 -9.65
N VAL A 145 4.92 2.49 -10.79
CA VAL A 145 3.89 1.44 -10.86
C VAL A 145 4.46 0.17 -10.24
N ILE A 146 3.73 -0.37 -9.27
CA ILE A 146 4.05 -1.65 -8.63
C ILE A 146 3.14 -2.69 -9.25
N GLN A 147 3.74 -3.73 -9.82
CA GLN A 147 3.05 -4.89 -10.36
C GLN A 147 3.38 -6.12 -9.53
N LEU A 148 2.35 -6.76 -8.99
CA LEU A 148 2.43 -7.98 -8.21
C LEU A 148 1.61 -9.05 -8.91
N GLU A 149 2.19 -10.23 -9.04
CA GLU A 149 1.58 -11.37 -9.72
C GLU A 149 1.50 -12.56 -8.76
N TYR A 150 0.37 -13.26 -8.81
CA TYR A 150 0.05 -14.43 -8.01
C TYR A 150 -0.69 -15.45 -8.88
N TRP A 151 -0.62 -16.71 -8.49
CA TRP A 151 -1.30 -17.80 -9.19
C TRP A 151 -2.14 -18.62 -8.23
N VAL A 152 -3.18 -19.27 -8.76
CA VAL A 152 -4.05 -20.16 -8.01
C VAL A 152 -4.18 -21.48 -8.75
N ASP A 153 -3.78 -22.56 -8.10
CA ASP A 153 -4.00 -23.94 -8.55
C ASP A 153 -5.45 -24.33 -8.29
N THR A 154 -6.27 -24.18 -9.33
CA THR A 154 -7.71 -24.39 -9.26
C THR A 154 -8.10 -25.86 -9.06
N THR A 155 -7.17 -26.82 -9.29
CA THR A 155 -7.43 -28.24 -9.05
C THR A 155 -7.44 -28.60 -7.56
N LYS A 156 -6.81 -27.75 -6.74
CA LYS A 156 -6.75 -27.93 -5.29
C LYS A 156 -7.88 -27.23 -4.56
N LEU A 157 -8.50 -26.22 -5.18
CA LEU A 157 -9.59 -25.47 -4.57
C LEU A 157 -10.76 -26.40 -4.24
N ASP A 158 -11.31 -26.25 -3.05
CA ASP A 158 -12.56 -26.92 -2.72
C ASP A 158 -13.69 -26.30 -3.56
N SER A 159 -14.42 -27.15 -4.28
CA SER A 159 -15.37 -26.79 -5.35
C SER A 159 -16.55 -25.89 -4.92
N THR A 160 -16.65 -25.56 -3.63
CA THR A 160 -17.70 -24.69 -3.07
C THR A 160 -17.29 -23.23 -2.93
N ASP A 161 -15.98 -22.92 -2.95
CA ASP A 161 -15.44 -21.58 -2.69
C ASP A 161 -14.76 -21.01 -3.94
N GLU A 162 -15.56 -20.74 -4.97
CA GLU A 162 -15.07 -20.18 -6.25
C GLU A 162 -14.81 -18.67 -6.18
N LYS A 163 -15.01 -18.07 -5.00
CA LYS A 163 -14.90 -16.63 -4.78
C LYS A 163 -14.02 -16.30 -3.59
N PHE A 164 -12.96 -15.57 -3.86
CA PHE A 164 -11.98 -15.15 -2.85
C PHE A 164 -12.18 -13.69 -2.51
N THR A 165 -11.94 -13.31 -1.28
CA THR A 165 -11.88 -11.88 -0.94
C THR A 165 -10.43 -11.45 -0.83
N MET A 166 -10.00 -10.52 -1.66
CA MET A 166 -8.72 -9.86 -1.46
C MET A 166 -8.92 -8.54 -0.72
N SER A 167 -8.33 -8.46 0.46
CA SER A 167 -8.20 -7.24 1.23
C SER A 167 -6.78 -6.69 1.13
N PHE A 168 -6.60 -5.37 1.07
CA PHE A 168 -5.27 -4.77 1.13
C PHE A 168 -5.17 -3.70 2.21
N THR A 169 -3.96 -3.53 2.73
CA THR A 169 -3.54 -2.39 3.55
C THR A 169 -2.27 -1.82 2.96
N LEU A 170 -2.30 -0.55 2.58
CA LEU A 170 -1.16 0.12 1.94
C LEU A 170 -0.76 1.36 2.73
N TYR A 171 0.54 1.60 2.82
CA TYR A 171 1.10 2.85 3.29
C TYR A 171 1.89 3.55 2.19
N MET A 172 1.71 4.86 2.10
CA MET A 172 2.29 5.70 1.07
C MET A 172 2.92 6.95 1.67
N HIS A 173 4.00 7.44 1.07
CA HIS A 173 4.63 8.71 1.41
C HIS A 173 4.52 9.71 0.28
N GLU A 174 4.28 10.97 0.62
CA GLU A 174 4.41 12.11 -0.28
C GLU A 174 5.82 12.68 -0.25
N ASN A 175 6.36 13.02 -1.42
CA ASN A 175 7.59 13.79 -1.50
C ASN A 175 7.30 15.27 -1.22
N SER A 176 7.45 15.70 0.04
CA SER A 176 7.30 17.12 0.40
C SER A 176 8.53 17.63 1.16
N LEU A 177 8.97 18.83 0.78
CA LEU A 177 10.14 19.50 1.36
C LEU A 177 9.95 19.90 2.82
N LEU A 178 8.70 20.01 3.28
CA LEU A 178 8.35 20.60 4.58
C LEU A 178 7.73 19.59 5.54
N LYS A 179 7.11 18.51 5.04
CA LYS A 179 6.34 17.58 5.87
C LYS A 179 6.33 16.16 5.29
N ILE A 180 6.47 15.17 6.15
CA ILE A 180 6.36 13.76 5.77
C ILE A 180 4.92 13.32 6.02
N TRP A 181 4.12 13.30 4.95
CA TRP A 181 2.79 12.72 5.00
C TRP A 181 2.87 11.21 4.80
N ARG A 182 2.14 10.48 5.66
CA ARG A 182 1.93 9.04 5.52
C ARG A 182 0.45 8.81 5.29
N TYR A 183 0.10 8.25 4.16
CA TYR A 183 -1.27 7.90 3.85
C TYR A 183 -1.48 6.41 4.04
N TYR A 184 -2.69 6.02 4.46
CA TYR A 184 -3.06 4.61 4.49
C TYR A 184 -4.44 4.34 3.91
N ALA A 185 -4.57 3.21 3.23
CA ALA A 185 -5.78 2.75 2.58
C ALA A 185 -6.06 1.30 2.96
N THR A 186 -7.35 0.98 3.15
CA THR A 186 -7.83 -0.39 3.38
C THR A 186 -9.09 -0.63 2.56
N SER A 187 -9.12 -1.67 1.73
CA SER A 187 -10.32 -2.10 1.00
C SER A 187 -10.30 -3.60 0.79
N GLY A 188 -11.46 -4.18 0.48
CA GLY A 188 -11.67 -5.60 0.21
C GLY A 188 -12.51 -5.80 -1.05
N VAL A 189 -12.18 -6.81 -1.85
CA VAL A 189 -12.84 -7.08 -3.14
C VAL A 189 -13.04 -8.57 -3.32
N GLN A 190 -14.23 -8.95 -3.78
CA GLN A 190 -14.51 -10.32 -4.18
C GLN A 190 -13.97 -10.58 -5.58
N LEU A 191 -13.28 -11.70 -5.73
CA LEU A 191 -12.67 -12.21 -6.95
C LEU A 191 -13.45 -13.43 -7.44
N ASP A 192 -13.61 -13.58 -8.74
CA ASP A 192 -14.22 -14.75 -9.38
C ASP A 192 -13.16 -15.39 -10.29
N ILE A 193 -12.88 -16.68 -10.09
CA ILE A 193 -11.79 -17.40 -10.81
C ILE A 193 -12.34 -18.26 -11.97
N ASN A 194 -13.67 -18.27 -12.18
CA ASN A 194 -14.32 -19.24 -13.05
C ASN A 194 -14.50 -18.85 -14.52
N ASN A 195 -13.98 -17.70 -14.97
CA ASN A 195 -14.02 -17.29 -16.38
C ASN A 195 -12.74 -17.64 -17.15
#